data_AF-A0A9J6FTG5-F1
#
_entry.id   AF-A0A9J6FTG5-F1
#
_cell.length_a   1.000
_cell.length_b   1.000
_cell.length_c   1.000
_cell.angle_alpha   90.00
_cell.angle_beta   90.00
_cell.angle_gamma   90.00
#
_symmetry.space_group_name_H-M   'P 1'
#
loop_
_entity.id
_entity.type
_entity.pdbx_description
1 polymer ?
#
loop_
_entity_poly.entity_id
_entity_poly.type
_entity_poly.pdbx_seq_one_letter_code
_entity_poly.pdbx_strand_id
1 'polypeptide(L)'
;MFVDPGHQDLRDMDIQYPVLPCGGFVALLFLYLGACLALETVCSQLVTPFALLLGHNKTAATYVTSLFWAAFTAVRGVSIACFPQRGSFDALLFCNALLVAATGFGAFFGHQTRVLWIGTALVGACMAPSMPSTLLMLHDYSGVSISRFALAMLVAYASSAFPPVCVGAKLERQPKLFHQALAALSTVALVLALIGRTLLRRIAMEECYVRLPTDDIRRPSYRALKRRE
;
A
#
# COMPACT_ATOMS: atom_id res chain seq x y z
N MET A 1 -39.20 19.16 3.40
CA MET A 1 -38.83 18.31 2.24
C MET A 1 -38.56 19.24 1.08
N PHE A 2 -37.31 19.71 0.96
CA PHE A 2 -36.85 20.54 -0.15
C PHE A 2 -35.52 19.93 -0.56
N VAL A 3 -35.54 19.16 -1.64
CA VAL A 3 -34.35 18.66 -2.32
C VAL A 3 -33.95 19.77 -3.29
N ASP A 4 -32.79 20.34 -3.04
CA ASP A 4 -32.17 21.36 -3.88
C ASP A 4 -31.85 20.74 -5.27
N PRO A 5 -32.28 21.33 -6.41
CA PRO A 5 -32.09 20.74 -7.74
C PRO A 5 -30.64 20.77 -8.24
N GLY A 6 -29.71 21.43 -7.53
CA GLY A 6 -28.32 21.62 -7.94
C GLY A 6 -27.38 20.41 -7.76
N HIS A 7 -27.89 19.22 -7.44
CA HIS A 7 -27.08 18.01 -7.18
C HIS A 7 -27.06 16.99 -8.33
N GLN A 8 -27.47 17.38 -9.54
CA GLN A 8 -27.31 16.53 -10.72
C GLN A 8 -25.93 16.62 -11.38
N ASP A 9 -25.16 17.69 -11.14
CA ASP A 9 -23.85 17.89 -11.78
C ASP A 9 -22.68 17.13 -11.15
N LEU A 10 -22.88 16.46 -10.00
CA LEU A 10 -21.84 15.62 -9.38
C LEU A 10 -21.78 14.19 -9.93
N ARG A 11 -22.70 13.83 -10.84
CA ARG A 11 -22.68 12.54 -11.54
C ARG A 11 -21.87 12.54 -12.83
N ASP A 12 -21.55 13.73 -13.38
CA ASP A 12 -20.84 13.85 -14.65
C ASP A 12 -19.34 14.16 -14.50
N MET A 13 -18.84 14.15 -13.25
CA MET A 13 -17.39 14.13 -12.94
C MET A 13 -16.94 12.76 -12.43
N ASP A 14 -17.58 11.68 -12.87
CA ASP A 14 -16.88 10.40 -12.97
C ASP A 14 -15.77 10.62 -14.00
N ILE A 15 -14.57 10.96 -13.51
CA ILE A 15 -13.33 10.70 -14.23
C ILE A 15 -13.29 9.19 -14.35
N GLN A 16 -13.95 8.71 -15.40
CA GLN A 16 -14.06 7.32 -15.76
C GLN A 16 -12.69 6.94 -16.29
N TYR A 17 -11.78 6.66 -15.37
CA TYR A 17 -10.59 5.90 -15.68
C TYR A 17 -11.08 4.65 -16.41
N PRO A 18 -10.48 4.31 -17.56
CA PRO A 18 -10.86 3.11 -18.27
C PRO A 18 -10.83 1.97 -17.25
N VAL A 19 -12.00 1.36 -17.02
CA VAL A 19 -12.17 0.26 -16.06
C VAL A 19 -11.41 -0.90 -16.66
N LEU A 20 -10.11 -0.92 -16.41
CA LEU A 20 -9.21 -1.78 -17.14
C LEU A 20 -9.48 -3.21 -16.68
N PRO A 21 -9.83 -4.15 -17.57
CA PRO A 21 -10.11 -5.54 -17.22
C PRO A 21 -8.83 -6.32 -16.87
N CYS A 22 -7.83 -5.68 -16.27
CA CYS A 22 -6.66 -6.36 -15.75
C CYS A 22 -6.95 -6.85 -14.33
N GLY A 23 -7.78 -7.89 -14.21
CA GLY A 23 -7.99 -8.61 -12.95
C GLY A 23 -6.68 -9.01 -12.27
N GLY A 24 -5.60 -9.20 -13.04
CA GLY A 24 -4.24 -9.42 -12.52
C GLY A 24 -3.66 -8.23 -11.73
N PHE A 25 -3.89 -6.98 -12.14
CA PHE A 25 -3.41 -5.80 -11.41
C PHE A 25 -4.18 -5.60 -10.10
N VAL A 26 -5.51 -5.75 -10.15
CA VAL A 26 -6.37 -5.70 -8.96
C VAL A 26 -6.01 -6.81 -7.97
N ALA A 27 -5.81 -8.05 -8.45
CA ALA A 27 -5.35 -9.16 -7.62
C ALA A 27 -3.98 -8.88 -6.99
N LEU A 28 -3.06 -8.29 -7.74
CA LEU A 28 -1.75 -7.88 -7.22
C LEU A 28 -1.86 -6.84 -6.11
N LEU A 29 -2.75 -5.83 -6.25
CA LEU A 29 -3.00 -4.84 -5.20
C LEU A 29 -3.57 -5.49 -3.93
N PHE A 30 -4.47 -6.47 -4.07
CA PHE A 30 -4.95 -7.24 -2.91
C PHE A 30 -3.85 -8.07 -2.24
N LEU A 31 -2.96 -8.70 -3.02
CA LEU A 31 -1.81 -9.43 -2.48
C LEU A 31 -0.85 -8.48 -1.75
N TYR A 32 -0.58 -7.30 -2.34
CA TYR A 32 0.25 -6.27 -1.72
C TYR A 32 -0.36 -5.78 -0.41
N LEU A 33 -1.68 -5.52 -0.40
CA LEU A 33 -2.39 -5.12 0.81
C LEU A 33 -2.33 -6.20 1.88
N GLY A 34 -2.53 -7.46 1.51
CA GLY A 34 -2.38 -8.61 2.41
C GLY A 34 -0.97 -8.69 3.02
N ALA A 35 0.08 -8.46 2.22
CA ALA A 35 1.45 -8.42 2.72
C ALA A 35 1.70 -7.25 3.70
N CYS A 36 1.14 -6.08 3.42
CA CYS A 36 1.20 -4.93 4.32
C CYS A 36 0.48 -5.20 5.65
N LEU A 37 -0.72 -5.77 5.58
CA LEU A 37 -1.49 -6.17 6.77
C LEU A 37 -0.76 -7.23 7.58
N ALA A 38 -0.21 -8.26 6.93
CA ALA A 38 0.61 -9.28 7.58
C ALA A 38 1.82 -8.68 8.30
N LEU A 39 2.49 -7.70 7.69
CA LEU A 39 3.61 -7.01 8.31
C LEU A 39 3.17 -6.20 9.54
N GLU A 40 2.00 -5.56 9.46
CA GLU A 40 1.42 -4.74 10.54
C GLU A 40 1.05 -5.61 11.73
N THR A 41 0.39 -6.75 11.47
CA THR A 41 0.00 -7.71 12.52
C THR A 41 1.22 -8.36 13.16
N VAL A 42 2.23 -8.78 12.40
CA VAL A 42 3.47 -9.32 12.96
C VAL A 42 4.16 -8.29 13.83
N CYS A 43 4.33 -7.05 13.36
CA CYS A 43 4.98 -6.01 14.13
C CYS A 43 4.19 -5.67 15.40
N SER A 44 2.90 -5.38 15.28
CA SER A 44 2.05 -4.98 16.42
C SER A 44 1.90 -6.07 17.48
N GLN A 45 1.75 -7.34 17.08
CA GLN A 45 1.51 -8.44 18.01
C GLN A 45 2.80 -8.99 18.61
N LEU A 46 3.88 -9.07 17.83
CA LEU A 46 5.10 -9.76 18.25
C LEU A 46 6.20 -8.84 18.78
N VAL A 47 6.12 -7.51 18.59
CA VAL A 47 7.16 -6.61 19.12
C VAL A 47 7.20 -6.58 20.65
N THR A 48 6.04 -6.62 21.33
CA THR A 48 5.95 -6.70 22.80
C THR A 48 6.60 -7.98 23.35
N PRO A 49 6.18 -9.21 22.95
CA PRO A 49 6.80 -10.43 23.45
C PRO A 49 8.27 -10.54 23.04
N PHE A 50 8.66 -10.04 21.86
CA PHE A 50 10.07 -9.98 21.47
C PHE A 50 10.89 -9.07 22.41
N ALA A 51 10.38 -7.89 22.77
CA ALA A 51 11.04 -7.00 23.72
C ALA A 51 11.21 -7.66 25.10
N LEU A 52 10.21 -8.40 25.57
CA LEU A 52 10.29 -9.16 26.81
C LEU A 52 11.38 -10.24 26.75
N LEU A 53 11.52 -10.95 25.63
CA LEU A 53 12.56 -11.97 25.41
C LEU A 53 13.98 -11.37 25.38
N LEU A 54 14.12 -10.10 25.00
CA LEU A 54 15.38 -9.35 25.10
C LEU A 54 15.69 -8.88 26.53
N GLY A 55 14.83 -9.18 27.51
CA GLY A 55 15.02 -8.81 28.92
C GLY A 55 14.45 -7.43 29.27
N HIS A 56 13.66 -6.80 28.41
CA HIS A 56 12.95 -5.57 28.78
C HIS A 56 11.82 -5.85 29.78
N ASN A 57 11.52 -4.85 30.61
CA ASN A 57 10.36 -4.91 31.50
C ASN A 57 9.05 -4.74 30.69
N LYS A 58 7.93 -5.13 31.31
CA LYS A 58 6.60 -5.07 30.68
C LYS A 58 6.21 -3.65 30.24
N THR A 59 6.65 -2.64 30.99
CA THR A 59 6.36 -1.23 30.70
C THR A 59 7.09 -0.76 29.43
N ALA A 60 8.40 -1.04 29.33
CA ALA A 60 9.22 -0.72 28.16
C ALA A 60 8.74 -1.48 26.92
N ALA A 61 8.39 -2.76 27.05
CA ALA A 61 7.83 -3.54 25.95
C ALA A 61 6.53 -2.91 25.41
N THR A 62 5.65 -2.46 26.30
CA THR A 62 4.42 -1.74 25.91
C THR A 62 4.74 -0.41 25.23
N TYR A 63 5.72 0.35 25.73
CA TYR A 63 6.14 1.60 25.12
C TYR A 63 6.70 1.45 23.70
N VAL A 64 7.42 0.36 23.41
CA VAL A 64 7.90 0.07 22.04
C VAL A 64 6.72 -0.11 21.09
N THR A 65 5.68 -0.82 21.52
CA THR A 65 4.44 -0.99 20.73
C THR A 65 3.67 0.33 20.58
N SER A 66 3.60 1.14 21.63
CA SER A 66 3.01 2.49 21.54
C SER A 66 3.80 3.37 20.58
N LEU A 67 5.13 3.27 20.57
CA LEU A 67 6.00 4.02 19.67
C LEU A 67 5.76 3.64 18.20
N PHE A 68 5.55 2.36 17.91
CA PHE A 68 5.14 1.90 16.58
C PHE A 68 3.89 2.64 16.09
N TRP A 69 2.81 2.59 16.87
CA TRP A 69 1.53 3.22 16.51
C TRP A 69 1.62 4.74 16.47
N ALA A 70 2.39 5.35 17.36
CA ALA A 70 2.61 6.79 17.38
C ALA A 70 3.35 7.25 16.11
N ALA A 71 4.43 6.58 15.73
CA ALA A 71 5.18 6.89 14.52
C ALA A 71 4.32 6.67 13.26
N PHE A 72 3.60 5.55 13.20
CA PHE A 72 2.66 5.24 12.14
C PHE A 72 1.61 6.34 11.97
N THR A 73 0.97 6.76 13.06
CA THR A 73 -0.10 7.77 13.05
C THR A 73 0.43 9.15 12.68
N ALA A 74 1.57 9.54 13.25
CA ALA A 74 2.20 10.84 12.99
C ALA A 74 2.59 10.97 11.51
N VAL A 75 3.28 9.98 10.95
CA VAL A 75 3.69 10.00 9.53
C VAL A 75 2.48 9.93 8.61
N ARG A 76 1.43 9.20 8.99
CA ARG A 76 0.18 9.18 8.23
C ARG A 76 -0.47 10.57 8.17
N GLY A 77 -0.54 11.28 9.29
CA GLY A 77 -1.06 12.64 9.35
C GLY A 77 -0.26 13.62 8.48
N VAL A 78 1.07 13.56 8.56
CA VAL A 78 1.97 14.36 7.71
C VAL A 78 1.78 14.01 6.23
N SER A 79 1.69 12.73 5.89
CA SER A 79 1.54 12.28 4.51
C SER A 79 0.23 12.79 3.89
N ILE A 80 -0.87 12.77 4.63
CA ILE A 80 -2.16 13.31 4.18
C ILE A 80 -2.07 14.83 3.97
N ALA A 81 -1.41 15.56 4.87
CA ALA A 81 -1.24 17.00 4.76
C ALA A 81 -0.31 17.41 3.59
N CYS A 82 0.73 16.63 3.32
CA CYS A 82 1.75 16.95 2.30
C CYS A 82 1.42 16.43 0.90
N PHE A 83 0.61 15.37 0.76
CA PHE A 83 0.28 14.76 -0.54
C PHE A 83 -1.23 14.76 -0.78
N PRO A 84 -1.84 15.92 -1.10
CA PRO A 84 -3.28 16.04 -1.10
C PRO A 84 -4.01 15.16 -2.14
N GLN A 85 -3.42 14.77 -3.28
CA GLN A 85 -4.26 14.19 -4.36
C GLN A 85 -3.66 13.15 -5.34
N ARG A 86 -2.43 12.63 -5.17
CA ARG A 86 -1.97 11.53 -6.06
C ARG A 86 -1.16 10.49 -5.31
N GLY A 87 -1.65 9.24 -5.31
CA GLY A 87 -0.92 8.06 -4.86
C GLY A 87 0.34 7.86 -5.70
N SER A 88 1.43 8.50 -5.31
CA SER A 88 2.69 8.38 -6.01
C SER A 88 3.30 7.02 -5.71
N PHE A 89 3.25 6.12 -6.70
CA PHE A 89 3.98 4.84 -6.66
C PHE A 89 5.46 5.04 -6.32
N ASP A 90 6.05 6.19 -6.66
CA ASP A 90 7.44 6.52 -6.32
C ASP A 90 7.65 6.70 -4.82
N ALA A 91 6.75 7.44 -4.16
CA ALA A 91 6.79 7.61 -2.71
C ALA A 91 6.55 6.28 -2.00
N LEU A 92 5.60 5.47 -2.50
CA LEU A 92 5.33 4.15 -1.95
C LEU A 92 6.54 3.22 -2.09
N LEU A 93 7.20 3.19 -3.25
CA LEU A 93 8.41 2.38 -3.45
C LEU A 93 9.57 2.84 -2.57
N PHE A 94 9.74 4.15 -2.40
CA PHE A 94 10.74 4.69 -1.49
C PHE A 94 10.49 4.24 -0.04
N CYS A 95 9.25 4.32 0.43
CA CYS A 95 8.87 3.84 1.76
C CYS A 95 9.08 2.32 1.91
N ASN A 96 8.72 1.52 0.90
CA ASN A 96 8.94 0.06 0.94
C ASN A 96 10.44 -0.29 0.89
N ALA A 97 11.26 0.46 0.14
CA ALA A 97 12.70 0.25 0.12
C ALA A 97 13.34 0.60 1.48
N LEU A 98 12.94 1.71 2.10
CA LEU A 98 13.36 2.07 3.46
C LEU A 98 12.90 1.03 4.47
N LEU A 99 11.69 0.49 4.32
CA LEU A 99 11.15 -0.56 5.18
C LEU A 99 11.98 -1.85 5.09
N VAL A 100 12.38 -2.26 3.88
CA VAL A 100 13.29 -3.40 3.67
C VAL A 100 14.65 -3.13 4.31
N ALA A 101 15.21 -1.93 4.14
CA ALA A 101 16.47 -1.56 4.78
C ALA A 101 16.37 -1.58 6.32
N ALA A 102 15.30 -1.04 6.88
CA ALA A 102 15.05 -0.99 8.32
C ALA A 102 14.89 -2.39 8.92
N THR A 103 14.07 -3.23 8.28
CA THR A 103 13.82 -4.61 8.72
C THR A 103 15.05 -5.50 8.53
N GLY A 104 15.80 -5.31 7.44
CA GLY A 104 17.09 -5.97 7.21
C GLY A 104 18.12 -5.60 8.27
N PHE A 105 18.27 -4.32 8.59
CA PHE A 105 19.14 -3.87 9.67
C PHE A 105 18.73 -4.47 11.03
N GLY A 106 17.43 -4.55 11.30
CA GLY A 106 16.89 -5.25 12.47
C GLY A 106 17.23 -6.74 12.49
N ALA A 107 17.27 -7.42 11.34
CA ALA A 107 17.65 -8.84 11.27
C ALA A 107 19.11 -9.08 11.67
N PHE A 108 20.02 -8.15 11.39
CA PHE A 108 21.43 -8.27 11.76
C PHE A 108 21.72 -7.75 13.18
N PHE A 109 21.12 -6.63 13.58
CA PHE A 109 21.47 -5.91 14.81
C PHE A 109 20.35 -5.85 15.86
N GLY A 110 19.23 -6.54 15.65
CA GLY A 110 18.02 -6.45 16.48
C GLY A 110 18.15 -6.93 17.93
N HIS A 111 19.30 -7.47 18.31
CA HIS A 111 19.62 -7.79 19.72
C HIS A 111 19.96 -6.53 20.53
N GLN A 112 20.31 -5.41 19.87
CA GLN A 112 20.59 -4.16 20.55
C GLN A 112 19.29 -3.41 20.85
N THR A 113 19.09 -3.03 22.12
CA THR A 113 17.93 -2.24 22.55
C THR A 113 17.68 -1.03 21.67
N ARG A 114 18.70 -0.20 21.40
CA ARG A 114 18.52 1.03 20.59
C ARG A 114 17.98 0.74 19.18
N VAL A 115 18.42 -0.37 18.59
CA VAL A 115 17.98 -0.81 17.26
C VAL A 115 16.52 -1.25 17.29
N LEU A 116 16.05 -1.90 18.37
CA LEU A 116 14.64 -2.23 18.54
C LEU A 116 13.76 -0.96 18.55
N TRP A 117 14.11 0.05 19.37
CA TRP A 117 13.32 1.29 19.47
C TRP A 117 13.27 2.06 18.14
N ILE A 118 14.44 2.34 17.56
CA ILE A 118 14.56 3.10 16.31
C ILE A 118 13.94 2.30 15.16
N GLY A 119 14.25 1.00 15.07
CA GLY A 119 13.73 0.12 14.04
C GLY A 119 12.21 0.01 14.08
N THR A 120 11.62 -0.10 15.27
CA THR A 120 10.16 -0.19 15.44
C THR A 120 9.47 1.11 15.01
N ALA A 121 10.01 2.27 15.43
CA ALA A 121 9.49 3.57 15.00
C ALA A 121 9.59 3.73 13.47
N LEU A 122 10.73 3.35 12.89
CA LEU A 122 10.98 3.47 11.46
C LEU A 122 10.09 2.52 10.63
N VAL A 123 9.86 1.29 11.10
CA VAL A 123 8.93 0.35 10.49
C VAL A 123 7.51 0.94 10.49
N GLY A 124 7.03 1.44 11.64
CA GLY A 124 5.72 2.10 11.72
C GLY A 124 5.60 3.30 10.77
N ALA A 125 6.61 4.17 10.74
CA ALA A 125 6.67 5.32 9.84
C ALA A 125 6.61 4.91 8.36
N CYS A 126 7.39 3.91 7.94
CA CYS A 126 7.45 3.49 6.54
C CYS A 126 6.18 2.76 6.07
N MET A 127 5.45 2.12 6.97
CA MET A 127 4.21 1.43 6.66
C MET A 127 3.00 2.37 6.53
N ALA A 128 3.04 3.52 7.20
CA ALA A 128 1.94 4.48 7.26
C ALA A 128 1.30 4.86 5.90
N PRO A 129 2.08 5.15 4.83
CA PRO A 129 1.50 5.53 3.54
C PRO A 129 1.05 4.32 2.69
N SER A 130 1.51 3.10 2.97
CA SER A 130 1.31 1.94 2.08
C SER A 130 -0.15 1.51 1.97
N MET A 131 -0.83 1.38 3.10
CA MET A 131 -2.25 0.97 3.17
C MET A 131 -3.21 1.98 2.50
N PRO A 132 -3.25 3.27 2.90
CA PRO A 132 -4.17 4.22 2.29
C PRO A 132 -3.91 4.43 0.79
N SER A 133 -2.64 4.44 0.37
CA SER A 133 -2.30 4.53 -1.05
C SER A 133 -2.87 3.35 -1.82
N THR A 134 -2.68 2.13 -1.33
CA THR A 134 -3.19 0.91 -1.99
C THR A 134 -4.71 0.91 -2.09
N LEU A 135 -5.40 1.33 -1.03
CA LEU A 135 -6.87 1.42 -1.03
C LEU A 135 -7.37 2.44 -2.06
N LEU A 136 -6.67 3.56 -2.22
CA LEU A 136 -6.99 4.56 -3.25
C LEU A 136 -6.79 3.98 -4.66
N MET A 137 -5.67 3.29 -4.91
CA MET A 137 -5.45 2.62 -6.19
C MET A 137 -6.50 1.54 -6.45
N LEU A 138 -6.86 0.78 -5.43
CA LEU A 138 -7.86 -0.26 -5.56
C LEU A 138 -9.25 0.34 -5.84
N HIS A 139 -9.58 1.47 -5.24
CA HIS A 139 -10.79 2.22 -5.57
C HIS A 139 -10.78 2.69 -7.04
N ASP A 140 -9.69 3.31 -7.49
CA ASP A 140 -9.57 3.90 -8.82
C ASP A 140 -9.54 2.83 -9.94
N TYR A 141 -8.92 1.67 -9.70
CA TYR A 141 -8.70 0.65 -10.74
C TYR A 141 -9.65 -0.54 -10.68
N SER A 142 -10.31 -0.83 -9.55
CA SER A 142 -11.06 -2.08 -9.44
C SER A 142 -12.41 -2.05 -10.15
N GLY A 143 -13.11 -0.91 -10.19
CA GLY A 143 -14.53 -0.87 -10.60
C GLY A 143 -15.39 -1.91 -9.84
N VAL A 144 -14.88 -2.44 -8.73
CA VAL A 144 -15.48 -3.56 -8.00
C VAL A 144 -16.58 -2.99 -7.11
N SER A 145 -17.74 -3.64 -7.12
CA SER A 145 -18.83 -3.32 -6.20
C SER A 145 -18.32 -3.31 -4.75
N ILE A 146 -18.74 -2.31 -3.97
CA ILE A 146 -18.37 -2.12 -2.55
C ILE A 146 -18.50 -3.42 -1.75
N SER A 147 -19.51 -4.26 -2.03
CA SER A 147 -19.71 -5.54 -1.35
C SER A 147 -18.56 -6.54 -1.60
N ARG A 148 -18.10 -6.67 -2.85
CA ARG A 148 -16.98 -7.56 -3.22
C ARG A 148 -15.65 -7.03 -2.66
N PHE A 149 -15.48 -5.71 -2.65
CA PHE A 149 -14.33 -5.07 -2.03
C PHE A 149 -14.27 -5.36 -0.52
N ALA A 150 -15.39 -5.18 0.19
CA ALA A 150 -15.48 -5.47 1.63
C ALA A 150 -15.19 -6.95 1.94
N LEU A 151 -15.70 -7.88 1.13
CA LEU A 151 -15.39 -9.30 1.26
C LEU A 151 -13.90 -9.59 1.07
N ALA A 152 -13.27 -9.00 0.05
CA ALA A 152 -11.85 -9.18 -0.20
C ALA A 152 -10.98 -8.59 0.93
N MET A 153 -11.38 -7.45 1.49
CA MET A 153 -10.76 -6.85 2.68
C MET A 153 -10.86 -7.79 3.88
N LEU A 154 -12.03 -8.38 4.13
CA LEU A 154 -12.23 -9.34 5.22
C LEU A 154 -11.27 -10.53 5.10
N VAL A 155 -11.13 -11.09 3.90
CA VAL A 155 -10.20 -12.20 3.63
C VAL A 155 -8.73 -11.77 3.81
N ALA A 156 -8.37 -10.57 3.36
CA ALA A 156 -7.02 -10.03 3.55
C ALA A 156 -6.69 -9.85 5.05
N TYR A 157 -7.61 -9.31 5.84
CA TYR A 157 -7.45 -9.21 7.29
C TYR A 157 -7.37 -10.58 7.96
N ALA A 158 -8.24 -11.53 7.60
CA ALA A 158 -8.21 -12.87 8.17
C ALA A 158 -6.88 -13.59 7.88
N SER A 159 -6.38 -13.49 6.64
CA SER A 159 -5.09 -14.10 6.25
C SER A 159 -3.88 -13.44 6.91
N SER A 160 -3.96 -12.15 7.25
CA SER A 160 -2.89 -11.42 7.94
C SER A 160 -2.59 -11.93 9.35
N ALA A 161 -3.49 -12.70 9.97
CA ALA A 161 -3.28 -13.33 11.27
C ALA A 161 -2.40 -14.59 11.19
N PHE A 162 -2.21 -15.16 10.00
CA PHE A 162 -1.44 -16.39 9.84
C PHE A 162 0.06 -16.22 10.17
N PRO A 163 0.78 -15.20 9.66
CA PRO A 163 2.19 -15.00 10.00
C PRO A 163 2.49 -14.85 11.49
N PRO A 164 1.77 -14.04 12.30
CA PRO A 164 2.06 -13.95 13.73
C PRO A 164 1.79 -15.25 14.49
N VAL A 165 0.84 -16.10 14.06
CA VAL A 165 0.63 -17.43 14.65
C VAL A 165 1.83 -18.34 14.37
N CYS A 166 2.30 -18.38 13.13
CA CYS A 166 3.45 -19.21 12.74
C CYS A 166 4.75 -18.78 13.43
N VAL A 167 5.00 -17.48 13.48
CA VAL A 167 6.22 -16.92 14.09
C VAL A 167 6.13 -16.97 15.61
N GLY A 168 4.98 -16.61 16.18
CA GLY A 168 4.72 -16.60 17.62
C GLY A 168 4.92 -17.97 18.27
N ALA A 169 4.44 -19.04 17.61
CA ALA A 169 4.61 -20.42 18.11
C ALA A 169 6.09 -20.86 18.25
N LYS A 170 7.01 -20.22 17.54
CA LYS A 170 8.45 -20.53 17.57
C LYS A 170 9.30 -19.42 18.18
N LEU A 171 8.67 -18.31 18.60
CA LEU A 171 9.35 -17.09 19.01
C LEU A 171 10.23 -17.31 20.25
N GLU A 172 9.74 -18.05 21.25
CA GLU A 172 10.47 -18.35 22.48
C GLU A 172 11.74 -19.19 22.24
N ARG A 173 11.70 -20.08 21.24
CA ARG A 173 12.85 -20.95 20.89
C ARG A 173 13.86 -20.23 20.00
N GLN A 174 13.38 -19.36 19.12
CA GLN A 174 14.20 -18.69 18.11
C GLN A 174 13.76 -17.23 17.92
N PRO A 175 14.23 -16.29 18.77
CA PRO A 175 13.83 -14.88 18.70
C PRO A 175 14.23 -14.21 17.37
N LYS A 176 15.23 -14.75 16.68
CA LYS A 176 15.66 -14.28 15.35
C LYS A 176 14.56 -14.40 14.28
N LEU A 177 13.59 -15.30 14.45
CA LEU A 177 12.48 -15.49 13.51
C LEU A 177 11.61 -14.24 13.38
N PHE A 178 11.51 -13.42 14.43
CA PHE A 178 10.75 -12.16 14.39
C PHE A 178 11.28 -11.21 13.31
N HIS A 179 12.58 -10.89 13.37
CA HIS A 179 13.18 -10.00 12.38
C HIS A 179 13.27 -10.61 10.98
N GLN A 180 13.47 -11.93 10.89
CA GLN A 180 13.44 -12.63 9.60
C GLN A 180 12.05 -12.59 8.96
N ALA A 181 10.99 -12.76 9.73
CA ALA A 181 9.61 -12.65 9.23
C ALA A 181 9.31 -11.22 8.76
N LEU A 182 9.71 -10.20 9.52
CA LEU A 182 9.56 -8.80 9.10
C LEU A 182 10.31 -8.50 7.80
N ALA A 183 11.56 -8.96 7.67
CA ALA A 183 12.36 -8.78 6.46
C ALA A 183 11.79 -9.55 5.26
N ALA A 184 11.28 -10.76 5.47
CA ALA A 184 10.63 -11.55 4.40
C ALA A 184 9.34 -10.88 3.92
N LEU A 185 8.48 -10.41 4.83
CA LEU A 185 7.23 -9.74 4.47
C LEU A 185 7.47 -8.39 3.79
N SER A 186 8.44 -7.60 4.28
CA SER A 186 8.79 -6.32 3.67
C SER A 186 9.40 -6.47 2.27
N THR A 187 10.23 -7.50 2.06
CA THR A 187 10.79 -7.81 0.73
C THR A 187 9.72 -8.30 -0.24
N VAL A 188 8.79 -9.15 0.20
CA VAL A 188 7.62 -9.55 -0.60
C VAL A 188 6.78 -8.33 -0.97
N ALA A 189 6.48 -7.43 -0.02
CA ALA A 189 5.74 -6.21 -0.30
C ALA A 189 6.46 -5.32 -1.34
N LEU A 190 7.78 -5.14 -1.22
CA LEU A 190 8.57 -4.38 -2.19
C LEU A 190 8.54 -5.01 -3.58
N VAL A 191 8.69 -6.33 -3.69
CA VAL A 191 8.63 -7.05 -4.97
C VAL A 191 7.25 -6.88 -5.61
N LEU A 192 6.17 -7.04 -4.84
CA LEU A 192 4.81 -6.83 -5.34
C LEU A 192 4.60 -5.38 -5.81
N ALA A 193 5.11 -4.39 -5.06
CA ALA A 193 5.05 -2.98 -5.47
C ALA A 193 5.84 -2.70 -6.76
N LEU A 194 7.01 -3.32 -6.93
CA LEU A 194 7.80 -3.21 -8.16
C LEU A 194 7.08 -3.84 -9.36
N ILE A 195 6.50 -5.03 -9.19
CA ILE A 195 5.67 -5.68 -10.22
C ILE A 195 4.49 -4.75 -10.56
N GLY A 196 3.80 -4.21 -9.55
CA GLY A 196 2.68 -3.28 -9.74
C GLY A 196 3.08 -2.04 -10.54
N ARG A 197 4.24 -1.45 -10.24
CA ARG A 197 4.79 -0.32 -11.00
C ARG A 197 5.06 -0.71 -12.46
N THR A 198 5.64 -1.89 -12.71
CA THR A 198 5.93 -2.33 -14.09
C THR A 198 4.65 -2.60 -14.88
N LEU A 199 3.63 -3.20 -14.26
CA LEU A 199 2.33 -3.42 -14.88
C LEU A 199 1.62 -2.10 -15.16
N LEU A 200 1.61 -1.16 -14.20
CA LEU A 200 1.01 0.14 -14.42
C LEU A 200 1.69 0.89 -15.58
N ARG A 201 3.02 0.82 -15.68
CA ARG A 201 3.74 1.40 -16.82
C ARG A 201 3.37 0.74 -18.15
N ARG A 202 3.20 -0.58 -18.18
CA ARG A 202 2.77 -1.29 -19.40
C ARG A 202 1.37 -0.86 -19.83
N ILE A 203 0.44 -0.78 -18.88
CA ILE A 203 -0.92 -0.29 -19.10
C ILE A 203 -0.91 1.13 -19.66
N ALA A 204 -0.16 2.04 -19.01
CA ALA A 204 -0.08 3.44 -19.45
C ALA A 204 0.52 3.58 -20.86
N MET A 205 1.47 2.71 -21.23
CA MET A 205 2.04 2.67 -22.58
C MET A 205 1.03 2.14 -23.61
N GLU A 206 0.25 1.11 -23.28
CA GLU A 206 -0.80 0.59 -24.16
C GLU A 206 -1.91 1.62 -24.40
N GLU A 207 -2.35 2.34 -23.36
CA GLU A 207 -3.33 3.43 -23.52
C GLU A 207 -2.80 4.59 -24.36
N CYS A 208 -1.53 4.95 -24.18
CA CYS A 208 -0.88 5.98 -25.00
C CYS A 208 -0.76 5.53 -26.47
N TYR A 209 -0.50 4.24 -26.70
CA TYR A 209 -0.46 3.66 -28.03
C TYR A 209 -1.83 3.65 -28.71
N VAL A 210 -2.89 3.31 -27.98
CA VAL A 210 -4.28 3.32 -28.50
C VAL A 210 -4.79 4.76 -28.77
N ARG A 211 -4.30 5.77 -28.03
CA ARG A 211 -4.61 7.20 -28.28
C ARG A 211 -3.77 7.85 -29.38
N LEU A 212 -2.79 7.18 -29.98
CA LEU A 212 -2.15 7.68 -31.20
C LEU A 212 -3.23 7.81 -32.30
N PRO A 213 -3.25 8.90 -33.08
CA PRO A 213 -4.43 9.31 -33.82
C PRO A 213 -4.66 8.41 -35.04
N THR A 214 -5.38 7.32 -34.86
CA THR A 214 -6.14 6.68 -35.95
C THR A 214 -7.28 7.60 -36.45
N ASP A 215 -7.63 8.63 -35.67
CA ASP A 215 -8.65 9.63 -36.01
C ASP A 215 -8.20 10.68 -37.04
N ASP A 216 -6.89 10.81 -37.34
CA ASP A 216 -6.41 11.81 -38.32
C ASP A 216 -6.38 11.28 -39.77
N ILE A 217 -6.74 10.01 -39.99
CA ILE A 217 -6.79 9.41 -41.33
C ILE A 217 -8.18 9.60 -42.00
N ARG A 218 -9.19 10.13 -41.28
CA ARG A 218 -10.58 10.13 -41.76
C ARG A 218 -11.31 11.48 -41.78
N ARG A 219 -10.59 12.59 -42.01
CA ARG A 219 -11.23 13.84 -42.43
C ARG A 219 -10.63 14.36 -43.74
N PRO A 220 -11.22 14.04 -44.92
CA PRO A 220 -10.94 14.84 -46.10
C PRO A 220 -11.37 16.28 -45.81
N SER A 221 -10.45 17.22 -46.01
CA SER A 221 -10.65 18.65 -45.85
C SER A 221 -11.81 19.16 -46.72
N TYR A 222 -13.02 19.20 -46.15
CA TYR A 222 -14.20 19.83 -46.75
C TYR A 222 -14.27 21.35 -46.49
N ARG A 223 -13.12 22.00 -46.28
CA ARG A 223 -13.00 23.46 -46.07
C ARG A 223 -12.29 24.22 -47.20
N ALA A 224 -12.19 23.62 -48.39
CA ALA A 224 -11.62 24.30 -49.56
C ALA A 224 -12.64 24.72 -50.64
N LEU A 225 -13.93 24.37 -50.52
CA LEU A 225 -14.91 24.60 -51.60
C LEU A 225 -15.99 25.66 -51.34
N LYS A 226 -15.91 26.43 -50.25
CA LYS A 226 -16.87 27.52 -49.97
C LYS A 226 -16.24 28.92 -50.04
N ARG A 227 -15.38 29.13 -51.01
CA ARG A 227 -14.78 30.45 -51.31
C ARG A 227 -14.72 30.77 -52.80
N ARG A 228 -15.65 30.19 -53.58
CA ARG A 228 -15.92 30.53 -54.99
C ARG A 228 -17.39 30.28 -55.32
N GLU A 229 -18.28 31.04 -54.73
CA GLU A 229 -19.57 31.43 -55.33
C GLU A 229 -19.89 32.84 -54.86
#